data_AF-A0A164Q569-F1
#
_entry.id   AF-A0A164Q569-F1
#
_cell.length_a   1.000
_cell.length_b   1.000
_cell.length_c   1.000
_cell.angle_alpha   90.00
_cell.angle_beta   90.00
_cell.angle_gamma   90.00
#
_symmetry.space_group_name_H-M   'P 1'
#
loop_
_entity.id
_entity.type
_entity.pdbx_description
1 polymer ?
#
loop_
_entity_poly.entity_id
_entity_poly.type
_entity_poly.pdbx_seq_one_letter_code
_entity_poly.pdbx_strand_id
1 'polypeptide(L)'
;EAIHLARDFGYVCETEFPSRQVAEYLCRQHTDPSDQYRRKELILSTKQITKELMDLLNQDRSPLCNTRPQIILEPNIQRHLTHFSLITHGFGSPAIVAALTAIQNFLNESLKYLDKMYPTSVTSMSDGKSKDMDKQK
;
A
#
# COMPACT_ATOMS: atom_id res chain seq x y z
N GLU A 1 -2.07 -27.73 -4.30
CA GLU A 1 -0.73 -27.11 -4.37
C GLU A 1 -0.77 -25.59 -4.57
N ALA A 2 -1.45 -25.06 -5.60
CA ALA A 2 -1.54 -23.61 -5.86
C ALA A 2 -1.96 -22.73 -4.66
N ILE A 3 -2.91 -23.19 -3.84
CA ILE A 3 -3.33 -22.47 -2.61
C ILE A 3 -2.20 -22.40 -1.58
N HIS A 4 -1.43 -23.48 -1.42
CA HIS A 4 -0.27 -23.49 -0.52
C HIS A 4 0.81 -22.56 -1.05
N LEU A 5 1.08 -22.60 -2.36
CA LEU A 5 2.04 -21.69 -2.99
C LEU A 5 1.64 -20.21 -2.83
N ALA A 6 0.36 -19.87 -2.97
CA ALA A 6 -0.16 -18.53 -2.74
C ALA A 6 0.09 -18.06 -1.31
N ARG A 7 -0.17 -18.94 -0.34
CA ARG A 7 0.06 -18.66 1.09
C ARG A 7 1.54 -18.47 1.39
N ASP A 8 2.39 -19.38 0.92
CA ASP A 8 3.83 -19.33 1.16
C ASP A 8 4.44 -18.09 0.49
N PHE A 9 4.00 -17.78 -0.74
CA PHE A 9 4.38 -16.56 -1.45
C PHE A 9 3.94 -15.29 -0.69
N GLY A 10 2.71 -15.28 -0.17
CA GLY A 10 2.21 -14.22 0.70
C GLY A 10 3.10 -13.99 1.91
N TYR A 11 3.45 -15.07 2.61
CA TYR A 11 4.33 -15.03 3.78
C TYR A 11 5.70 -14.43 3.43
N VAL A 12 6.38 -14.92 2.39
CA VAL A 12 7.71 -14.39 2.02
C VAL A 12 7.65 -12.93 1.54
N CYS A 13 6.59 -12.52 0.86
CA CYS A 13 6.38 -11.12 0.49
C CYS A 13 6.21 -10.20 1.70
N GLU A 14 5.61 -10.70 2.77
CA GLU A 14 5.36 -9.93 3.99
C GLU A 14 6.58 -9.92 4.93
N THR A 15 7.25 -11.06 5.12
CA THR A 15 8.28 -11.21 6.16
C THR A 15 9.72 -11.19 5.63
N GLU A 16 9.96 -11.73 4.43
CA GLU A 16 11.31 -11.93 3.90
C GLU A 16 11.73 -10.86 2.89
N PHE A 17 10.76 -10.22 2.22
CA PHE A 17 11.08 -9.19 1.23
C PHE A 17 11.79 -7.99 1.89
N PRO A 18 12.98 -7.57 1.38
CA PRO A 18 13.81 -6.57 2.04
C PRO A 18 13.33 -5.13 1.76
N SER A 19 12.07 -4.81 2.08
CA SER A 19 11.43 -3.53 1.79
C SER A 19 12.26 -2.33 2.26
N ARG A 20 12.85 -2.43 3.46
CA ARG A 20 13.63 -1.34 4.05
C ARG A 20 14.91 -1.08 3.27
N GLN A 21 15.71 -2.12 3.02
CA GLN A 21 16.99 -1.98 2.32
C GLN A 21 16.77 -1.48 0.89
N VAL A 22 15.73 -1.95 0.22
CA VAL A 22 15.36 -1.48 -1.13
C VAL A 22 14.91 -0.01 -1.11
N ALA A 23 14.09 0.38 -0.13
CA ALA A 23 13.66 1.77 0.06
C ALA A 23 14.85 2.71 0.29
N GLU A 24 15.74 2.38 1.23
CA GLU A 24 16.95 3.16 1.52
C GLU A 24 17.84 3.28 0.26
N TYR A 25 18.04 2.18 -0.46
CA TYR A 25 18.87 2.15 -1.68
C TYR A 25 18.33 3.03 -2.80
N LEU A 26 17.01 3.09 -3.00
CA LEU A 26 16.39 3.87 -4.06
C LEU A 26 16.21 5.33 -3.67
N CYS A 27 15.81 5.62 -2.43
CA CYS A 27 15.56 6.99 -1.98
C CYS A 27 16.83 7.83 -1.86
N ARG A 28 18.01 7.22 -1.63
CA ARG A 28 19.30 7.96 -1.56
C ARG A 28 19.69 8.69 -2.84
N GLN A 29 19.10 8.34 -3.99
CA GLN A 29 19.39 8.97 -5.28
C GLN A 29 18.69 10.33 -5.45
N HIS A 30 17.72 10.64 -4.60
CA HIS A 30 17.01 11.91 -4.60
C HIS A 30 17.58 12.78 -3.48
N THR A 31 18.38 13.79 -3.79
CA THR A 31 19.04 14.66 -2.78
C THR A 31 18.53 16.09 -2.80
N ASP A 32 17.84 16.52 -3.86
CA ASP A 32 17.28 17.87 -3.97
C ASP A 32 16.01 17.99 -3.11
N PRO A 33 15.94 18.93 -2.15
CA PRO A 33 14.77 19.15 -1.30
C PRO A 33 13.47 19.40 -2.07
N SER A 34 13.53 20.05 -3.24
CA SER A 34 12.35 20.35 -4.05
C SER A 34 11.75 19.09 -4.69
N ASP A 35 12.60 18.18 -5.15
CA ASP A 35 12.20 16.88 -5.69
C ASP A 35 11.65 15.95 -4.61
N GLN A 36 12.06 16.12 -3.35
CA GLN A 36 11.58 15.28 -2.25
C GLN A 36 10.09 15.44 -1.96
N TYR A 37 9.57 16.67 -2.02
CA TYR A 37 8.14 16.90 -1.78
C TYR A 37 7.30 16.20 -2.85
N ARG A 38 7.64 16.41 -4.13
CA ARG A 38 7.03 15.72 -5.27
C ARG A 38 7.19 14.20 -5.15
N ARG A 39 8.34 13.71 -4.69
CA ARG A 39 8.59 12.27 -4.49
C ARG A 39 7.68 11.69 -3.42
N LYS A 40 7.50 12.36 -2.27
CA LYS A 40 6.55 11.94 -1.22
C LYS A 40 5.13 11.86 -1.77
N GLU A 41 4.70 12.87 -2.52
CA GLU A 41 3.37 12.88 -3.15
C GLU A 41 3.18 11.68 -4.09
N LEU A 42 4.14 11.42 -4.99
CA LEU A 42 4.09 10.27 -5.90
C LEU A 42 4.04 8.94 -5.16
N ILE A 43 4.77 8.80 -4.05
CA ILE A 43 4.75 7.59 -3.22
C ILE A 43 3.36 7.41 -2.59
N LEU A 44 2.77 8.47 -2.04
CA LEU A 44 1.43 8.43 -1.45
C LEU A 44 0.35 8.09 -2.49
N SER A 45 0.38 8.71 -3.67
CA SER A 45 -0.54 8.40 -4.77
C SER A 45 -0.40 6.95 -5.21
N THR A 46 0.83 6.44 -5.35
CA THR A 46 1.08 5.04 -5.71
C THR A 46 0.53 4.08 -4.64
N LYS A 47 0.74 4.41 -3.37
CA LYS A 47 0.24 3.62 -2.23
C LYS A 47 -1.29 3.54 -2.21
N GLN A 48 -1.97 4.61 -2.61
CA GLN A 48 -3.43 4.65 -2.73
C GLN A 48 -3.94 3.76 -3.87
N ILE A 49 -3.40 3.93 -5.09
CA ILE A 49 -3.84 3.17 -6.28
C ILE A 49 -3.60 1.66 -6.10
N THR A 50 -2.44 1.30 -5.55
CA THR A 50 -2.13 -0.12 -5.28
C THR A 50 -3.04 -0.73 -4.21
N LYS A 51 -3.46 0.07 -3.21
CA LYS A 51 -4.43 -0.36 -2.20
C LYS A 51 -5.82 -0.61 -2.79
N GLU A 52 -6.29 0.26 -3.68
CA GLU A 52 -7.58 0.09 -4.36
C GLU A 52 -7.63 -1.20 -5.17
N LEU A 53 -6.57 -1.51 -5.92
CA LEU A 53 -6.46 -2.78 -6.66
C LEU A 53 -6.45 -3.98 -5.71
N MET A 54 -5.68 -3.90 -4.62
CA MET A 54 -5.64 -4.94 -3.60
C MET A 54 -7.02 -5.20 -3.00
N ASP A 55 -7.77 -4.15 -2.70
CA ASP A 55 -9.12 -4.25 -2.11
C ASP A 55 -10.12 -4.88 -3.08
N LEU A 56 -10.05 -4.55 -4.37
CA LEU A 56 -10.84 -5.21 -5.39
C LEU A 56 -10.52 -6.72 -5.47
N LEU A 57 -9.23 -7.08 -5.50
CA LEU A 57 -8.81 -8.48 -5.59
C LEU A 57 -9.17 -9.28 -4.33
N ASN A 58 -9.14 -8.66 -3.14
CA ASN A 58 -9.60 -9.29 -1.89
C ASN A 58 -11.12 -9.50 -1.84
N GLN A 59 -11.88 -8.80 -2.68
CA GLN A 59 -13.32 -9.00 -2.86
C GLN A 59 -13.63 -10.08 -3.90
N ASP A 60 -12.63 -10.64 -4.58
CA ASP A 60 -12.83 -11.74 -5.51
C ASP A 60 -13.50 -12.94 -4.80
N ARG A 61 -14.62 -13.40 -5.36
CA ARG A 61 -15.38 -14.57 -4.89
C ARG A 61 -15.45 -15.65 -5.98
N SER A 62 -14.39 -15.77 -6.79
CA SER A 62 -14.28 -16.88 -7.73
C SER A 62 -14.36 -18.23 -7.01
N PRO A 63 -15.14 -19.19 -7.53
CA PRO A 63 -15.20 -20.53 -6.96
C PRO A 63 -13.84 -21.21 -7.06
N LEU A 64 -13.31 -21.63 -5.91
CA LEU A 64 -12.06 -22.37 -5.80
C LEU A 64 -12.34 -23.75 -5.22
N CYS A 65 -11.87 -24.81 -5.89
CA CYS A 65 -12.15 -26.21 -5.51
C CYS A 65 -13.67 -26.45 -5.34
N ASN A 66 -14.10 -26.90 -4.16
CA ASN A 66 -15.52 -27.14 -3.83
C ASN A 66 -16.20 -25.93 -3.15
N THR A 67 -15.52 -24.79 -3.03
CA THR A 67 -16.11 -23.58 -2.44
C THR A 67 -16.92 -22.80 -3.49
N ARG A 68 -18.09 -22.30 -3.07
CA ARG A 68 -18.97 -21.46 -3.90
C ARG A 68 -19.45 -20.27 -3.07
N PRO A 69 -18.57 -19.31 -2.80
CA PRO A 69 -18.94 -18.13 -2.02
C PRO A 69 -19.99 -17.29 -2.75
N GLN A 70 -20.78 -16.53 -1.99
CA GLN A 70 -21.75 -15.59 -2.56
C GLN A 70 -21.00 -14.48 -3.30
N ILE A 71 -21.35 -14.26 -4.56
CA ILE A 71 -20.78 -13.19 -5.40
C ILE A 71 -21.23 -11.84 -4.85
N ILE A 72 -20.27 -10.94 -4.62
CA ILE A 72 -20.49 -9.57 -4.13
C ILE A 72 -20.11 -8.50 -5.15
N LEU A 73 -19.26 -8.85 -6.12
CA LEU A 73 -18.82 -7.95 -7.18
C LEU A 73 -19.82 -7.94 -8.34
N GLU A 74 -19.82 -6.84 -9.09
CA GLU A 74 -20.54 -6.70 -10.35
C GLU A 74 -20.27 -7.91 -11.28
N PRO A 75 -21.31 -8.52 -11.91
CA PRO A 75 -21.14 -9.74 -12.69
C PRO A 75 -20.08 -9.66 -13.79
N ASN A 76 -19.93 -8.49 -14.41
CA ASN A 76 -18.92 -8.26 -15.44
C ASN A 76 -17.49 -8.32 -14.86
N ILE A 77 -17.24 -7.73 -13.70
CA ILE A 77 -15.92 -7.79 -13.06
C ILE A 77 -15.63 -9.19 -12.53
N GLN A 78 -16.59 -9.79 -11.81
CA GLN A 78 -16.44 -11.14 -11.26
C GLN A 78 -16.14 -12.18 -12.35
N ARG A 79 -16.73 -12.04 -13.54
CA ARG A 79 -16.46 -12.95 -14.68
C ARG A 79 -14.99 -12.93 -15.09
N HIS A 80 -14.38 -11.74 -15.21
CA HIS A 80 -12.98 -11.61 -15.61
C HIS A 80 -12.03 -12.15 -14.53
N LEU A 81 -12.31 -11.84 -13.25
CA LEU A 81 -11.55 -12.39 -12.13
C LEU A 81 -11.67 -13.91 -12.04
N THR A 82 -12.85 -14.45 -12.29
CA THR A 82 -13.07 -15.91 -12.34
C THR A 82 -12.32 -16.58 -13.47
N HIS A 83 -12.33 -15.98 -14.66
CA HIS A 83 -11.51 -16.49 -15.76
C HIS A 83 -10.03 -16.51 -15.37
N PHE A 84 -9.51 -15.41 -14.81
CA PHE A 84 -8.12 -15.33 -14.34
C PHE A 84 -7.79 -16.35 -13.25
N SER A 85 -8.68 -16.52 -12.27
CA SER A 85 -8.55 -17.50 -11.20
C SER A 85 -8.50 -18.93 -11.75
N LEU A 86 -9.35 -19.27 -12.72
CA LEU A 86 -9.36 -20.60 -13.35
C LEU A 86 -8.07 -20.89 -14.11
N ILE A 87 -7.58 -19.96 -14.94
CA ILE A 87 -6.35 -20.17 -15.73
C ILE A 87 -5.08 -20.17 -14.88
N THR A 88 -5.09 -19.50 -13.72
CA THR A 88 -3.97 -19.47 -12.76
C THR A 88 -4.11 -20.51 -11.66
N HIS A 89 -5.08 -21.42 -11.76
CA HIS A 89 -5.38 -22.44 -10.75
C HIS A 89 -5.57 -21.87 -9.33
N GLY A 90 -6.14 -20.67 -9.22
CA GLY A 90 -6.42 -19.97 -7.97
C GLY A 90 -5.22 -19.31 -7.31
N PHE A 91 -4.03 -19.39 -7.91
CA PHE A 91 -2.82 -18.74 -7.39
C PHE A 91 -2.75 -17.24 -7.75
N GLY A 92 -3.29 -16.85 -8.91
CA GLY A 92 -3.03 -15.53 -9.51
C GLY A 92 -3.44 -14.35 -8.65
N SER A 93 -4.72 -14.22 -8.28
CA SER A 93 -5.21 -13.07 -7.51
C SER A 93 -4.49 -12.95 -6.15
N PRO A 94 -4.34 -14.03 -5.35
CA PRO A 94 -3.55 -14.00 -4.13
C PRO A 94 -2.08 -13.61 -4.34
N ALA A 95 -1.45 -14.06 -5.42
CA ALA A 95 -0.06 -13.71 -5.73
C ALA A 95 0.10 -12.21 -6.06
N ILE A 96 -0.84 -11.62 -6.80
CA ILE A 96 -0.83 -10.18 -7.07
C ILE A 96 -1.02 -9.41 -5.75
N VAL A 97 -1.96 -9.82 -4.90
CA VAL A 97 -2.17 -9.20 -3.57
C VAL A 97 -0.89 -9.28 -2.73
N ALA A 98 -0.23 -10.44 -2.67
CA ALA A 98 1.03 -10.63 -1.96
C ALA A 98 2.14 -9.69 -2.48
N ALA A 99 2.31 -9.62 -3.80
CA ALA A 99 3.30 -8.72 -4.41
C ALA A 99 2.98 -7.24 -4.11
N LEU A 100 1.70 -6.86 -4.13
CA LEU A 100 1.27 -5.51 -3.74
C LEU A 100 1.52 -5.24 -2.27
N THR A 101 1.41 -6.23 -1.37
CA THR A 101 1.78 -6.08 0.05
C THR A 101 3.27 -5.76 0.20
N ALA A 102 4.15 -6.47 -0.52
CA ALA A 102 5.58 -6.17 -0.52
C ALA A 102 5.87 -4.74 -1.03
N ILE A 103 5.15 -4.31 -2.08
CA ILE A 103 5.22 -2.93 -2.60
C ILE A 103 4.73 -1.93 -1.55
N GLN A 104 3.61 -2.18 -0.87
CA GLN A 104 3.11 -1.30 0.19
C GLN A 104 4.12 -1.12 1.31
N ASN A 105 4.78 -2.22 1.73
CA ASN A 105 5.84 -2.19 2.74
C ASN A 105 7.03 -1.36 2.25
N PHE A 106 7.47 -1.55 1.00
CA PHE A 106 8.51 -0.72 0.39
C PHE A 106 8.15 0.78 0.35
N LEU A 107 6.92 1.12 -0.05
CA LEU A 107 6.46 2.51 -0.09
C LEU A 107 6.41 3.13 1.31
N ASN A 108 5.99 2.36 2.31
CA ASN A 108 6.02 2.78 3.72
C ASN A 108 7.44 3.06 4.21
N GLU A 109 8.39 2.15 3.96
CA GLU A 109 9.79 2.36 4.33
C GLU A 109 10.42 3.53 3.58
N SER A 110 10.01 3.76 2.32
CA SER A 110 10.44 4.92 1.54
C SER A 110 9.98 6.23 2.19
N LEU A 111 8.73 6.32 2.63
CA LEU A 111 8.24 7.50 3.36
C LEU A 111 8.99 7.72 4.68
N LYS A 112 9.19 6.66 5.48
CA LYS A 112 9.96 6.74 6.72
C LYS A 112 11.39 7.26 6.49
N TYR A 113 12.05 6.79 5.42
CA TYR A 113 13.37 7.26 5.05
C TYR A 113 13.38 8.75 4.69
N LEU A 114 12.43 9.19 3.87
CA LEU A 114 12.31 10.59 3.46
C LEU A 114 11.99 11.53 4.63
N ASP A 115 11.15 11.09 5.58
CA ASP A 115 10.85 11.84 6.79
C ASP A 115 12.06 11.99 7.72
N LYS A 116 12.94 10.96 7.78
CA LYS A 116 14.18 11.02 8.56
C LYS A 116 15.23 11.95 7.94
N MET A 117 15.37 11.92 6.61
CA MET A 117 16.36 12.75 5.90
C MET A 117 15.95 14.21 5.83
N TYR A 118 14.64 14.47 5.75
CA TYR A 118 14.09 15.82 5.66
C TYR A 118 12.90 15.90 6.61
N PRO A 119 13.16 16.07 7.93
CA PRO A 119 12.10 16.36 8.87
C PRO A 119 11.41 17.62 8.37
N THR A 120 10.18 17.48 7.91
CA THR A 120 9.38 18.63 7.51
C THR A 120 9.27 19.49 8.77
N SER A 121 9.84 20.69 8.73
CA SER A 121 9.56 21.73 9.72
C SER A 121 8.09 22.09 9.57
N VAL A 122 7.22 21.28 10.17
CA VAL A 122 5.86 21.68 10.48
C VAL A 122 5.98 22.72 11.59
N THR A 123 6.31 23.95 11.17
CA THR A 123 6.13 25.15 11.96
C THR A 123 4.67 25.18 12.36
N SER A 124 4.44 24.97 13.65
CA SER A 124 3.22 25.27 14.37
C SER A 124 2.79 26.71 14.06
N MET A 125 1.78 26.86 13.20
CA MET A 125 0.87 27.99 13.14
C MET A 125 -0.51 27.32 13.00
N SER A 126 -1.44 27.40 13.93
CA SER A 126 -1.86 28.54 14.73
C SER A 126 -2.65 28.08 15.96
N ASP A 127 -2.12 28.30 17.16
CA ASP A 127 -2.92 28.37 18.38
C ASP A 127 -2.81 29.81 18.92
N GLY A 128 -3.64 30.68 18.34
CA GLY A 128 -3.85 32.05 18.80
C GLY A 128 -4.65 32.03 20.10
N LYS A 129 -4.00 31.67 21.21
CA LYS A 129 -4.55 31.79 22.56
C LYS A 129 -4.63 33.28 22.92
N SER A 130 -5.76 33.91 22.64
CA SER A 130 -6.07 35.27 23.11
C SER A 130 -6.11 35.25 24.64
N LYS A 131 -5.09 35.84 25.27
CA LYS A 131 -5.04 36.05 26.72
C LYS A 131 -5.90 37.25 27.06
N ASP A 132 -6.88 36.98 27.93
CA ASP A 132 -7.47 37.86 28.92
C ASP A 132 -6.59 39.07 29.31
N MET A 133 -7.15 40.27 29.20
CA MET A 133 -6.65 41.49 29.86
C MET A 133 -7.84 42.16 30.55
N ASP A 134 -8.11 41.71 31.77
CA ASP A 134 -8.92 42.43 32.76
C ASP A 134 -8.02 43.37 33.60
N LYS A 135 -8.63 44.50 33.98
CA LYS A 135 -8.23 45.54 34.94
C LYS A 135 -7.32 46.67 34.46
N GLN A 136 -7.95 47.85 34.33
CA GLN A 136 -7.65 48.90 35.31
C GLN A 136 -8.88 49.75 35.63
N LYS A 137 -9.10 49.84 36.94
CA LYS A 137 -10.03 50.71 37.67
C LYS A 137 -9.48 52.13 37.71
#